data_AF-A0A323V3Z0-F1
#
_entry.id   AF-A0A323V3Z0-F1
#
_cell.length_a   1.000
_cell.length_b   1.000
_cell.length_c   1.000
_cell.angle_alpha   90.00
_cell.angle_beta   90.00
_cell.angle_gamma   90.00
#
_symmetry.space_group_name_H-M   'P 1'
#
loop_
_entity.id
_entity.type
_entity.pdbx_description
1 polymer ?
#
loop_
_entity_poly.entity_id
_entity_poly.type
_entity_poly.pdbx_seq_one_letter_code
_entity_poly.pdbx_strand_id
1 'polypeptide(L)'
;MEDLHFGTIVSSNVAGTVTIAPNGTRTSTGGVTLWGNDHHPAQFAGMKPTAANRPVRMRVGSNSITLTGPGAPMTVGLFRGNTNPATALTNTPRNYQVQQTTNGAFALFVGATLNVNANQAPGTYSGTWTLTLDYQ
;
A
#
# COMPACT_ATOMS: atom_id res chain seq x y z
N MET A 1 2.00 -7.13 -12.34
CA MET A 1 1.43 -6.98 -10.99
C MET A 1 2.61 -7.03 -10.05
N GLU A 2 2.69 -6.05 -9.17
CA GLU A 2 3.80 -5.92 -8.21
C GLU A 2 3.20 -5.83 -6.81
N ASP A 3 3.88 -6.43 -5.84
CA ASP A 3 3.52 -6.38 -4.44
C ASP A 3 3.85 -5.02 -3.81
N LEU A 4 3.44 -4.80 -2.57
CA LEU A 4 3.83 -3.60 -1.83
C LEU A 4 5.18 -3.85 -1.15
N HIS A 5 6.21 -3.12 -1.57
CA HIS A 5 7.57 -3.27 -1.04
C HIS A 5 8.06 -1.98 -0.38
N PHE A 6 8.34 -2.05 0.93
CA PHE A 6 8.87 -0.92 1.71
C PHE A 6 10.39 -0.72 1.52
N GLY A 7 11.08 -1.74 1.02
CA GLY A 7 12.52 -1.75 0.83
C GLY A 7 13.33 -2.00 2.09
N THR A 8 14.64 -1.82 1.98
CA THR A 8 15.57 -1.95 3.10
C THR A 8 15.48 -0.75 4.04
N ILE A 9 15.40 -1.04 5.33
CA ILE A 9 15.40 -0.03 6.39
C ILE A 9 16.35 -0.42 7.51
N VAL A 10 16.83 0.58 8.24
CA VAL A 10 17.60 0.39 9.46
C VAL A 10 16.78 0.96 10.62
N SER A 11 16.45 0.10 11.59
CA SER A 11 15.76 0.48 12.82
C SER A 11 16.75 0.86 13.92
N SER A 12 16.41 1.88 14.72
CA SER A 12 17.12 2.24 15.94
C SER A 12 16.41 1.71 17.19
N ASN A 13 16.81 2.20 18.36
CA ASN A 13 16.13 1.98 19.65
C ASN A 13 14.84 2.81 19.82
N VAL A 14 14.43 3.59 18.82
CA VAL A 14 13.18 4.35 18.80
C VAL A 14 12.27 3.78 17.71
N ALA A 15 10.99 3.60 18.01
CA ALA A 15 10.01 3.16 17.01
C ALA A 15 9.82 4.22 15.92
N GLY A 16 9.31 3.81 14.76
CA GLY A 16 9.08 4.74 13.66
C GLY A 16 8.15 4.18 12.61
N THR A 17 8.01 4.92 11.52
CA THR A 17 7.16 4.51 10.40
C THR A 17 7.89 4.64 9.08
N VAL A 18 7.44 3.86 8.10
CA VAL A 18 7.77 4.01 6.69
C VAL A 18 6.46 4.14 5.93
N THR A 19 6.32 5.17 5.11
CA THR A 19 5.14 5.33 4.26
C THR A 19 5.57 5.25 2.80
N ILE A 20 4.89 4.39 2.03
CA ILE A 20 4.93 4.38 0.57
C ILE A 20 3.64 5.05 0.10
N ALA A 21 3.76 6.15 -0.64
CA ALA A 21 2.63 6.80 -1.29
C ALA A 21 2.31 6.14 -2.64
N PRO A 22 1.07 6.27 -3.16
CA PRO A 22 0.68 5.67 -4.45
C PRO A 22 1.50 6.14 -5.65
N ASN A 23 2.16 7.30 -5.55
CA ASN A 23 3.05 7.84 -6.57
C ASN A 23 4.50 7.30 -6.47
N GLY A 24 4.75 6.36 -5.55
CA GLY A 24 6.07 5.78 -5.29
C GLY A 24 6.94 6.56 -4.30
N THR A 25 6.51 7.72 -3.80
CA THR A 25 7.29 8.45 -2.79
C THR A 25 7.37 7.65 -1.50
N ARG A 26 8.58 7.46 -0.98
CA ARG A 26 8.84 6.84 0.33
C ARG A 26 9.33 7.85 1.36
N THR A 27 8.75 7.82 2.55
CA THR A 27 9.15 8.66 3.68
C THR A 27 9.29 7.83 4.95
N SER A 28 10.09 8.31 5.92
CA SER A 28 10.18 7.72 7.25
C SER A 28 10.03 8.75 8.36
N THR A 29 9.68 8.27 9.56
CA THR A 29 9.66 9.06 10.80
C THR A 29 10.27 8.27 11.96
N GLY A 30 10.59 8.94 13.06
CA GLY A 30 11.09 8.29 14.27
C GLY A 30 12.47 7.66 14.08
N GLY A 31 12.68 6.47 14.65
CA GLY A 31 13.97 5.77 14.63
C GLY A 31 14.26 4.97 13.36
N VAL A 32 13.62 5.29 12.23
CA VAL A 32 13.79 4.54 10.97
C VAL A 32 14.61 5.33 9.97
N THR A 33 15.72 4.73 9.50
CA THR A 33 16.52 5.23 8.39
C THR A 33 16.24 4.41 7.13
N LEU A 34 15.98 5.08 6.01
CA LEU A 34 15.74 4.45 4.71
C LEU A 34 17.07 4.11 4.05
N TRP A 35 17.18 2.91 3.47
CA TRP A 35 18.38 2.46 2.75
C TRP A 35 18.04 1.98 1.34
N GLY A 36 18.89 2.32 0.38
CA GLY A 36 18.70 1.97 -1.04
C GLY A 36 17.44 2.59 -1.65
N ASN A 37 17.10 2.20 -2.88
CA ASN A 37 15.91 2.69 -3.60
C ASN A 37 14.99 1.55 -4.08
N ASP A 38 15.25 0.30 -3.70
CA ASP A 38 14.37 -0.82 -3.99
C ASP A 38 13.12 -0.76 -3.10
N HIS A 39 12.09 -0.07 -3.59
CA HIS A 39 10.77 0.08 -2.97
C HIS A 39 9.76 0.46 -4.04
N HIS A 40 8.52 0.01 -3.87
CA HIS A 40 7.44 0.32 -4.80
C HIS A 40 6.08 0.15 -4.14
N PRO A 41 5.06 0.94 -4.56
CA PRO A 41 3.68 0.66 -4.20
C PRO A 41 3.23 -0.64 -4.89
N ALA A 42 2.21 -1.30 -4.35
CA ALA A 42 1.60 -2.41 -5.07
C ALA A 42 0.95 -1.91 -6.36
N GLN A 43 1.04 -2.72 -7.43
CA GLN A 43 0.47 -2.39 -8.74
C GLN A 43 -0.54 -3.44 -9.18
N PHE A 44 -1.76 -2.96 -9.42
CA PHE A 44 -2.86 -3.73 -10.01
C PHE A 44 -3.25 -3.10 -11.34
N ALA A 45 -3.47 -3.93 -12.36
CA ALA A 45 -4.03 -3.50 -13.64
C ALA A 45 -5.48 -3.97 -13.73
N GLY A 46 -6.34 -3.15 -14.33
CA GLY A 46 -7.73 -3.51 -14.58
C GLY A 46 -8.27 -2.85 -15.83
N MET A 47 -9.46 -3.27 -16.24
CA MET A 47 -10.18 -2.72 -17.38
C MET A 47 -11.62 -2.43 -16.95
N LYS A 48 -12.15 -1.26 -17.29
CA LYS A 48 -13.56 -0.92 -17.08
C LYS A 48 -14.20 -0.37 -18.36
N PRO A 49 -15.51 -0.55 -18.59
CA PRO A 49 -16.19 -0.05 -19.78
C PRO A 49 -15.96 1.45 -19.99
N THR A 50 -15.77 1.86 -21.25
CA THR A 50 -15.44 3.23 -21.64
C THR A 50 -16.66 4.14 -21.73
N ALA A 51 -17.84 3.56 -21.98
CA ALA A 51 -19.08 4.29 -22.25
C ALA A 51 -19.66 5.03 -21.04
N ALA A 52 -19.20 4.71 -19.82
CA ALA A 52 -19.56 5.45 -18.61
C ALA A 52 -18.36 5.45 -17.68
N ASN A 53 -17.88 6.63 -17.26
CA ASN A 53 -16.83 6.77 -16.23
C ASN A 53 -17.40 6.39 -14.85
N ARG A 54 -17.75 5.11 -14.69
CA ARG A 54 -18.28 4.56 -13.46
C ARG A 54 -17.16 4.45 -12.43
N PRO A 55 -17.47 4.73 -11.16
CA PRO A 55 -16.51 4.45 -10.09
C PRO A 55 -16.25 2.95 -10.00
N VAL A 56 -15.05 2.60 -9.54
CA VAL A 56 -14.72 1.22 -9.14
C VAL A 56 -15.02 1.10 -7.66
N ARG A 57 -15.79 0.08 -7.28
CA ARG A 57 -16.07 -0.20 -5.88
C ARG A 57 -14.92 -1.04 -5.32
N MET A 58 -14.26 -0.54 -4.29
CA MET A 58 -13.04 -1.15 -3.75
C MET A 58 -13.11 -1.35 -2.25
N ARG A 59 -12.45 -2.41 -1.77
CA ARG A 59 -12.17 -2.66 -0.34
C ARG A 59 -10.88 -3.45 -0.16
N VAL A 60 -10.19 -3.19 0.94
CA VAL A 60 -9.11 -4.07 1.43
C VAL A 60 -9.68 -5.21 2.28
N GLY A 61 -9.00 -6.36 2.35
CA GLY A 61 -9.42 -7.45 3.22
C GLY A 61 -9.35 -7.10 4.71
N SER A 62 -8.42 -6.24 5.09
CA SER A 62 -8.25 -5.71 6.44
C SER A 62 -7.66 -4.30 6.39
N ASN A 63 -8.01 -3.45 7.36
CA ASN A 63 -7.42 -2.12 7.52
C ASN A 63 -5.97 -2.15 8.05
N SER A 64 -5.57 -3.28 8.62
CA SER A 64 -4.22 -3.53 9.14
C SER A 64 -3.81 -4.98 8.88
N ILE A 65 -2.56 -5.19 8.49
CA ILE A 65 -1.95 -6.51 8.38
C ILE A 65 -0.67 -6.58 9.22
N THR A 66 -0.20 -7.78 9.46
CA THR A 66 1.05 -8.03 10.18
C THR A 66 2.12 -8.52 9.21
N LEU A 67 3.33 -7.97 9.33
CA LEU A 67 4.52 -8.54 8.72
C LEU A 67 5.28 -9.36 9.77
N THR A 68 5.59 -10.59 9.42
CA THR A 68 6.30 -11.56 10.26
C THR A 68 7.69 -11.84 9.73
N GLY A 69 8.65 -12.04 10.63
CA GLY A 69 10.06 -12.20 10.34
C GLY A 69 10.81 -12.62 11.61
N PRO A 70 12.14 -12.42 11.69
CA PRO A 70 12.96 -12.92 12.79
C PRO A 70 12.76 -12.20 14.15
N GLY A 71 12.12 -11.03 14.17
CA GLY A 71 11.86 -10.25 15.37
C GLY A 71 10.38 -10.06 15.67
N ALA A 72 10.07 -9.07 16.52
CA ALA A 72 8.69 -8.71 16.85
C ALA A 72 7.88 -8.40 15.57
N PRO A 73 6.61 -8.84 15.45
CA PRO A 73 5.82 -8.54 14.26
C PRO A 73 5.65 -7.04 14.05
N MET A 74 5.73 -6.59 12.80
CA MET A 74 5.43 -5.22 12.40
C MET A 74 4.01 -5.12 11.86
N THR A 75 3.42 -3.92 11.85
CA THR A 75 2.05 -3.72 11.32
C THR A 75 2.06 -2.80 10.12
N VAL A 76 1.23 -3.09 9.13
CA VAL A 76 1.01 -2.24 7.95
C VAL A 76 -0.45 -1.83 7.92
N GLY A 77 -0.73 -0.54 7.77
CA GLY A 77 -2.07 0.01 7.66
C GLY A 77 -2.12 1.27 6.80
N LEU A 78 -3.24 2.00 6.88
CA LEU A 78 -3.45 3.24 6.11
C LEU A 78 -3.26 3.08 4.59
N PHE A 79 -3.74 1.96 4.05
CA PHE A 79 -3.71 1.69 2.60
C PHE A 79 -4.38 2.83 1.83
N ARG A 80 -3.72 3.35 0.79
CA ARG A 80 -4.23 4.40 -0.09
C ARG A 80 -3.99 4.03 -1.54
N GLY A 81 -4.98 4.26 -2.40
CA GLY A 81 -4.84 4.15 -3.85
C GLY A 81 -4.53 5.50 -4.53
N ASN A 82 -4.07 5.47 -5.79
CA ASN A 82 -4.06 6.63 -6.69
C ASN A 82 -5.48 6.95 -7.21
N THR A 83 -6.40 7.21 -6.28
CA THR A 83 -7.83 7.36 -6.54
C THR A 83 -8.35 8.76 -6.24
N ASN A 84 -9.52 9.11 -6.79
CA ASN A 84 -10.29 10.26 -6.37
C ASN A 84 -11.63 9.81 -5.73
N PRO A 85 -11.91 10.16 -4.46
CA PRO A 85 -11.07 10.96 -3.56
C PRO A 85 -9.79 10.21 -3.13
N ALA A 86 -8.75 10.97 -2.81
CA ALA A 86 -7.46 10.46 -2.33
C ALA A 86 -7.51 10.12 -0.84
N THR A 87 -8.47 9.27 -0.45
CA THR A 87 -8.69 8.82 0.93
C THR A 87 -8.18 7.40 1.13
N ALA A 88 -8.00 7.01 2.40
CA ALA A 88 -7.69 5.62 2.73
C ALA A 88 -8.72 4.65 2.14
N LEU A 89 -8.22 3.51 1.68
CA LEU A 89 -9.02 2.31 1.43
C LEU A 89 -9.40 1.72 2.78
N THR A 90 -10.59 1.15 2.86
CA THR A 90 -11.07 0.48 4.06
C THR A 90 -11.60 -0.92 3.74
N ASN A 91 -11.87 -1.70 4.77
CA ASN A 91 -12.53 -3.00 4.66
C ASN A 91 -14.02 -2.91 4.34
N THR A 92 -14.58 -1.69 4.29
CA THR A 92 -15.94 -1.42 3.81
C THR A 92 -15.88 -1.00 2.35
N PRO A 93 -16.62 -1.67 1.44
CA PRO A 93 -16.67 -1.31 0.02
C PRO A 93 -17.07 0.16 -0.18
N ARG A 94 -16.24 0.92 -0.89
CA ARG A 94 -16.51 2.32 -1.27
C ARG A 94 -16.22 2.56 -2.75
N ASN A 95 -16.95 3.51 -3.33
CA ASN A 95 -16.76 3.94 -4.70
C ASN A 95 -15.60 4.92 -4.82
N TYR A 96 -14.71 4.66 -5.75
CA TYR A 96 -13.57 5.52 -6.07
C TYR A 96 -13.47 5.71 -7.57
N GLN A 97 -13.05 6.89 -7.99
CA GLN A 97 -12.65 7.13 -9.36
C GLN A 97 -11.18 6.75 -9.53
N VAL A 98 -10.92 5.97 -10.58
CA VAL A 98 -9.56 5.60 -11.03
C VAL A 98 -9.40 6.13 -12.44
N GLN A 99 -8.28 6.80 -12.71
CA GLN A 99 -7.98 7.31 -14.03
C GLN A 99 -7.79 6.15 -15.01
N GLN A 100 -8.54 6.20 -16.11
CA GLN A 100 -8.48 5.21 -17.19
C GLN A 100 -7.96 5.86 -18.46
N THR A 101 -7.40 5.04 -19.34
CA THR A 101 -7.12 5.38 -20.73
C THR A 101 -8.41 5.29 -21.57
N THR A 102 -8.38 5.78 -22.80
CA THR A 102 -9.55 5.79 -23.72
C THR A 102 -10.10 4.40 -24.02
N ASN A 103 -9.29 3.33 -23.88
CA ASN A 103 -9.74 1.95 -24.07
C ASN A 103 -10.29 1.30 -22.78
N GLY A 104 -10.33 2.04 -21.66
CA GLY A 104 -10.86 1.55 -20.39
C GLY A 104 -9.82 0.89 -19.47
N ALA A 105 -8.58 0.72 -19.93
CA ALA A 105 -7.49 0.22 -19.08
C ALA A 105 -7.09 1.25 -18.03
N PHE A 106 -6.79 0.79 -16.82
CA PHE A 106 -6.27 1.62 -15.74
C PHE A 106 -5.18 0.88 -14.94
N ALA A 107 -4.32 1.67 -14.29
CA ALA A 107 -3.35 1.20 -13.31
C ALA A 107 -3.73 1.75 -11.93
N LEU A 108 -3.90 0.84 -10.98
CA LEU A 108 -4.13 1.14 -9.58
C LEU A 108 -2.84 0.88 -8.81
N PHE A 109 -2.27 1.94 -8.26
CA PHE A 109 -1.13 1.90 -7.37
C PHE A 109 -1.62 2.04 -5.94
N VAL A 110 -1.22 1.14 -5.05
CA VAL A 110 -1.61 1.15 -3.65
C VAL A 110 -0.38 1.27 -2.76
N GLY A 111 -0.31 2.37 -2.02
CA GLY A 111 0.67 2.60 -0.95
C GLY A 111 0.10 2.29 0.42
N ALA A 112 0.94 2.24 1.45
CA ALA A 112 0.55 2.06 2.85
C ALA A 112 1.63 2.57 3.80
N THR A 113 1.35 2.49 5.11
CA THR A 113 2.27 2.84 6.18
C THR A 113 2.64 1.61 7.00
N LEU A 114 3.93 1.30 7.08
CA LEU A 114 4.53 0.31 7.95
C LEU A 114 4.90 0.97 9.28
N ASN A 115 4.50 0.35 10.39
CA ASN A 115 4.98 0.65 11.74
C ASN A 115 6.12 -0.30 12.08
N VAL A 116 7.27 0.29 12.40
CA VAL A 116 8.52 -0.41 12.72
C VAL A 116 8.76 -0.28 14.22
N ASN A 117 8.95 -1.42 14.90
CA ASN A 117 9.20 -1.41 16.33
C ASN A 117 10.62 -0.90 16.64
N ALA A 118 10.82 -0.41 17.86
CA ALA A 118 12.17 -0.17 18.37
C ALA A 118 12.96 -1.50 18.44
N ASN A 119 14.27 -1.44 18.18
CA ASN A 119 15.17 -2.60 18.21
C ASN A 119 14.68 -3.77 17.33
N GLN A 120 14.11 -3.47 16.16
CA GLN A 120 13.63 -4.49 15.24
C GLN A 120 14.80 -5.39 14.80
N ALA A 121 14.64 -6.71 14.94
CA ALA A 121 15.69 -7.65 14.56
C ALA A 121 15.95 -7.60 13.04
N PRO A 122 17.20 -7.61 12.58
CA PRO A 122 17.52 -7.63 11.15
C PRO A 122 16.95 -8.87 10.45
N GLY A 123 16.42 -8.67 9.24
CA GLY A 123 15.98 -9.74 8.35
C GLY A 123 14.73 -9.37 7.55
N THR A 124 14.23 -10.34 6.78
CA THR A 124 13.07 -10.15 5.92
C THR A 124 11.78 -10.31 6.71
N TYR A 125 10.87 -9.34 6.53
CA TYR A 125 9.52 -9.38 7.09
C TYR A 125 8.51 -9.40 5.96
N SER A 126 7.56 -10.34 6.01
CA SER A 126 6.55 -10.50 4.96
C SER A 126 5.18 -10.79 5.55
N GLY A 127 4.15 -10.49 4.78
CA GLY A 127 2.75 -10.70 5.13
C GLY A 127 1.88 -10.59 3.88
N THR A 128 0.63 -10.99 4.01
CA THR A 128 -0.32 -11.01 2.90
C THR A 128 -1.49 -10.09 3.16
N TRP A 129 -1.97 -9.44 2.12
CA TRP A 129 -3.20 -8.64 2.15
C TRP A 129 -3.97 -8.85 0.84
N THR A 130 -5.24 -8.49 0.85
CA THR A 130 -6.11 -8.63 -0.32
C THR A 130 -6.79 -7.31 -0.64
N LEU A 131 -7.04 -7.10 -1.92
CA LEU A 131 -7.79 -5.98 -2.46
C LEU A 131 -8.88 -6.54 -3.37
N THR A 132 -10.12 -6.15 -3.14
CA THR A 132 -11.25 -6.52 -3.99
C THR A 132 -11.66 -5.32 -4.84
N LEU A 133 -11.80 -5.53 -6.14
CA LEU A 133 -12.36 -4.57 -7.09
C LEU A 133 -13.67 -5.15 -7.62
N ASP A 134 -14.77 -4.48 -7.33
CA ASP A 134 -16.09 -4.81 -7.84
C ASP A 134 -16.46 -3.81 -8.95
N TYR A 135 -16.66 -4.34 -10.16
CA TYR A 135 -17.12 -3.56 -11.32
C TYR A 135 -18.64 -3.55 -11.36
N GLN A 136 -19.22 -2.36 -11.49
CA GLN A 136 -20.68 -2.14 -11.56
C GLN A 136 -21.09 -1.55 -12.91
#